data_AF-A0A2N3AEX3-F1
#
_entry.id   AF-A0A2N3AEX3-F1
#
_cell.length_a   1.000
_cell.length_b   1.000
_cell.length_c   1.000
_cell.angle_alpha   90.00
_cell.angle_beta   90.00
_cell.angle_gamma   90.00
#
_symmetry.space_group_name_H-M   'P 1'
#
loop_
_entity.id
_entity.type
_entity.pdbx_description
1 polymer ?
#
loop_
_entity_poly.entity_id
_entity_poly.type
_entity_poly.pdbx_seq_one_letter_code
_entity_poly.pdbx_strand_id
1 'polypeptide(L)'
;MLALQKKCNHKKTSLLALFLTFLMAIFSSQTTGQISPGDLAEPHAHLEGISNCTLCHTLGDKVSDEKCLDCHKELKSRIDLKKGYHVSSEVIGKSCVSCHNDHHGRKFQIVRFDQQTFDHLLTGYKLEGAHNELECQDCHQKKFITDKLILEKKYTFLGLKTDCLSCHEDYHQKSLSNNCLDCHDNNEFKPANKFNHDRAEFKLLGKHKQVDCMECHKMEVRNGKDFQVFNNLKFSNCSSCHTDVHQNKFGPDCRSCHSEESFKTIKGISNFDHSKTGYLLQGRHVSVSCKDCHKNNYTEPLRHQRCTDCHEDYHKGQFVKPGIVTDCSDCHNLNGFLGSSFTFEKHEAVFPLKGAHQATPCFECHKKTEKWNFRNIGTLCKDCHEDIHFSYISEKYYPEANCLSCHDESTWAEVIFDHQLTNFRLEGKHDGPSCRACHFKEDNNGVVRQQFTGLTERCTNCHMDNHQQQFDEGGLTDCRKCHDFNDWKAKEFDHNKTRFPLDGKHAQVACSDCHKAITQNNTQFVLYKLNNIRCESCH
;
A
#
# COMPACT_ATOMS: atom_id res chain seq x y z
N MET A 1 95.77 -47.80 -132.69
CA MET A 1 94.53 -47.06 -133.00
C MET A 1 93.43 -47.53 -132.05
N LEU A 2 92.88 -46.59 -131.26
CA LEU A 2 91.52 -46.57 -130.66
C LEU A 2 91.13 -47.76 -129.74
N ALA A 3 91.12 -47.61 -128.42
CA ALA A 3 90.09 -46.98 -127.58
C ALA A 3 88.83 -47.86 -127.33
N LEU A 4 88.57 -48.10 -126.03
CA LEU A 4 87.26 -48.36 -125.38
C LEU A 4 86.45 -49.60 -125.80
N GLN A 5 86.35 -50.61 -124.93
CA GLN A 5 85.24 -50.81 -123.98
C GLN A 5 85.33 -52.22 -123.33
N LYS A 6 85.66 -52.23 -122.03
CA LYS A 6 85.70 -53.43 -121.17
C LYS A 6 84.42 -53.47 -120.32
N LYS A 7 83.87 -54.68 -120.19
CA LYS A 7 83.18 -55.24 -119.01
C LYS A 7 81.82 -54.64 -118.62
N CYS A 8 80.75 -55.40 -118.86
CA CYS A 8 79.57 -55.38 -118.00
C CYS A 8 78.85 -56.74 -118.05
N ASN A 9 79.25 -57.71 -117.22
CA ASN A 9 78.39 -58.89 -116.97
C ASN A 9 78.60 -59.57 -115.59
N HIS A 10 78.89 -58.79 -114.53
CA HIS A 10 78.98 -59.33 -113.16
C HIS A 10 78.07 -58.62 -112.12
N LYS A 11 77.12 -57.77 -112.58
CA LYS A 11 76.33 -56.90 -111.69
C LYS A 11 74.95 -57.43 -111.26
N LYS A 12 74.54 -58.66 -111.62
CA LYS A 12 73.18 -59.16 -111.30
C LYS A 12 73.07 -60.11 -110.10
N THR A 13 74.16 -60.63 -109.55
CA THR A 13 74.12 -61.50 -108.36
C THR A 13 74.52 -60.83 -107.04
N SER A 14 75.01 -59.58 -107.08
CA SER A 14 75.44 -58.84 -105.88
C SER A 14 74.37 -57.92 -105.27
N LEU A 15 73.27 -57.61 -105.98
CA LEU A 15 72.22 -56.73 -105.45
C LEU A 15 71.19 -57.46 -104.57
N LEU A 16 70.95 -58.76 -104.78
CA LEU A 16 69.99 -59.52 -103.97
C LEU A 16 70.57 -59.92 -102.60
N ALA A 17 71.87 -60.19 -102.52
CA ALA A 17 72.56 -60.51 -101.27
C ALA A 17 72.80 -59.28 -100.38
N LEU A 18 72.93 -58.07 -100.96
CA LEU A 18 73.09 -56.83 -100.20
C LEU A 18 71.76 -56.32 -99.64
N PHE A 19 70.63 -56.63 -100.29
CA PHE A 19 69.30 -56.26 -99.81
C PHE A 19 68.83 -57.15 -98.64
N LEU A 20 69.24 -58.43 -98.62
CA LEU A 20 68.89 -59.37 -97.55
C LEU A 20 69.74 -59.15 -96.28
N THR A 21 71.00 -58.73 -96.41
CA THR A 21 71.85 -58.39 -95.25
C THR A 21 71.52 -57.01 -94.67
N PHE A 22 71.03 -56.06 -95.48
CA PHE A 22 70.51 -54.79 -94.96
C PHE A 22 69.17 -54.97 -94.22
N LEU A 23 68.32 -55.91 -94.63
CA LEU A 23 67.09 -56.24 -93.88
C LEU A 23 67.37 -56.93 -92.53
N MET A 24 68.43 -57.74 -92.41
CA MET A 24 68.80 -58.39 -91.15
C MET A 24 69.54 -57.48 -90.16
N ALA A 25 70.18 -56.40 -90.62
CA ALA A 25 70.86 -55.44 -89.75
C ALA A 25 69.92 -54.39 -89.13
N ILE A 26 68.68 -54.26 -89.61
CA ILE A 26 67.67 -53.34 -89.06
C ILE A 26 66.88 -53.99 -87.90
N PHE A 27 67.01 -55.31 -87.68
CA PHE A 27 66.26 -56.04 -86.65
C PHE A 27 67.04 -56.35 -85.36
N SER A 28 68.25 -55.85 -85.20
CA SER A 28 69.03 -55.94 -83.94
C SER A 28 68.93 -54.67 -83.09
N SER A 29 67.75 -54.06 -83.05
CA SER A 29 67.39 -53.19 -81.93
C SER A 29 67.13 -54.09 -80.73
N GLN A 30 68.05 -54.13 -79.77
CA GLN A 30 67.73 -54.71 -78.46
C GLN A 30 66.55 -53.92 -77.90
N THR A 31 65.35 -54.50 -77.98
CA THR A 31 64.20 -54.05 -77.23
C THR A 31 64.50 -54.33 -75.77
N THR A 32 65.13 -53.40 -75.08
CA THR A 32 64.92 -53.27 -73.64
C THR A 32 63.43 -53.00 -73.49
N GLY A 33 62.65 -54.05 -73.19
CA GLY A 33 61.29 -53.87 -72.73
C GLY A 33 61.36 -52.98 -71.50
N GLN A 34 61.00 -51.71 -71.67
CA GLN A 34 60.92 -50.77 -70.57
C GLN A 34 59.67 -51.15 -69.77
N ILE A 35 59.81 -52.13 -68.87
CA ILE A 35 58.75 -52.64 -67.99
C ILE A 35 58.47 -51.66 -66.84
N SER A 36 59.22 -50.56 -66.72
CA SER A 36 58.97 -49.55 -65.70
C SER A 36 58.15 -48.37 -66.26
N PRO A 37 56.85 -48.26 -65.92
CA PRO A 37 55.98 -47.18 -66.37
C PRO A 37 56.28 -45.82 -65.71
N GLY A 38 57.30 -45.73 -64.85
CA GLY A 38 57.67 -44.53 -64.09
C GLY A 38 57.63 -44.76 -62.58
N ASP A 39 58.27 -43.88 -61.81
CA ASP A 39 58.28 -43.98 -60.34
C ASP A 39 56.87 -43.85 -59.76
N LEU A 40 56.56 -44.67 -58.75
CA LEU A 40 55.31 -44.57 -58.00
C LEU A 40 55.23 -43.23 -57.25
N ALA A 41 54.03 -42.71 -57.05
CA ALA A 41 53.85 -41.51 -56.23
C ALA A 41 54.26 -41.78 -54.77
N GLU A 42 54.59 -40.72 -54.03
CA GLU A 42 55.10 -40.81 -52.65
C GLU A 42 54.29 -41.74 -51.72
N PRO A 43 52.94 -41.74 -51.71
CA PRO A 43 52.16 -42.65 -50.84
C PRO A 43 52.39 -44.14 -51.14
N HIS A 44 52.73 -44.48 -52.37
CA HIS A 44 52.98 -45.85 -52.83
C HIS A 44 54.48 -46.15 -53.06
N ALA A 45 55.38 -45.22 -52.73
CA ALA A 45 56.82 -45.41 -52.94
C ALA A 45 57.38 -46.67 -52.24
N HIS A 46 56.78 -47.05 -51.10
CA HIS A 46 57.14 -48.26 -50.35
C HIS A 46 56.78 -49.58 -51.08
N LEU A 47 55.95 -49.52 -52.12
CA LEU A 47 55.53 -50.67 -52.93
C LEU A 47 56.41 -50.87 -54.16
N GLU A 48 57.45 -50.05 -54.37
CA GLU A 48 58.35 -50.26 -55.50
C GLU A 48 59.13 -51.56 -55.42
N GLY A 49 59.47 -52.09 -56.59
CA GLY A 49 60.21 -53.34 -56.74
C GLY A 49 59.57 -54.26 -57.78
N ILE A 50 60.39 -54.98 -58.51
CA ILE A 50 59.96 -55.83 -59.63
C ILE A 50 59.01 -56.97 -59.19
N SER A 51 59.06 -57.37 -57.92
CA SER A 51 58.19 -58.38 -57.32
C SER A 51 56.79 -57.84 -56.97
N ASN A 52 56.63 -56.52 -56.87
CA ASN A 52 55.46 -55.89 -56.27
C ASN A 52 54.41 -55.46 -57.32
N CYS A 53 54.72 -55.59 -58.61
CA CYS A 53 53.80 -55.21 -59.70
C CYS A 53 52.44 -55.94 -59.60
N THR A 54 52.44 -57.19 -59.13
CA THR A 54 51.23 -58.04 -58.97
C THR A 54 50.38 -57.67 -57.75
N LEU A 55 50.85 -56.75 -56.90
CA LEU A 55 50.04 -56.19 -55.81
C LEU A 55 48.95 -55.27 -56.36
N CYS A 56 49.18 -54.62 -57.50
CA CYS A 56 48.22 -53.72 -58.15
C CYS A 56 47.68 -54.31 -59.47
N HIS A 57 48.47 -55.08 -60.21
CA HIS A 57 48.09 -55.64 -61.51
C HIS A 57 47.72 -57.11 -61.46
N THR A 58 46.68 -57.48 -62.22
CA THR A 58 46.43 -58.88 -62.60
C THR A 58 47.22 -59.20 -63.86
N LEU A 59 47.96 -60.32 -63.86
CA LEU A 59 48.79 -60.72 -65.01
C LEU A 59 47.93 -60.89 -66.27
N GLY A 60 48.20 -60.09 -67.31
CA GLY A 60 47.47 -60.12 -68.57
C GLY A 60 46.24 -59.21 -68.64
N ASP A 61 45.90 -58.52 -67.55
CA ASP A 61 44.73 -57.66 -67.44
C ASP A 61 45.09 -56.25 -66.90
N LYS A 62 44.10 -55.35 -66.94
CA LYS A 62 44.21 -54.02 -66.31
C LYS A 62 44.16 -54.13 -64.78
N VAL A 63 44.53 -53.04 -64.09
CA VAL A 63 44.37 -52.91 -62.62
C VAL A 63 42.90 -53.10 -62.24
N SER A 64 42.63 -53.86 -61.18
CA SER A 64 41.28 -54.02 -60.62
C SER A 64 41.07 -53.16 -59.38
N ASP A 65 39.86 -52.65 -59.20
CA ASP A 65 39.52 -51.85 -58.01
C ASP A 65 39.61 -52.66 -56.71
N GLU A 66 39.39 -53.97 -56.78
CA GLU A 66 39.52 -54.89 -55.64
C GLU A 66 40.94 -54.85 -55.05
N LYS A 67 41.98 -54.85 -55.90
CA LYS A 67 43.38 -54.76 -55.48
C LYS A 67 43.68 -53.45 -54.75
N CYS A 68 43.06 -52.34 -55.18
CA CYS A 68 43.17 -51.07 -54.47
C CYS A 68 42.53 -51.17 -53.07
N LEU A 69 41.33 -51.75 -53.00
CA LEU A 69 40.55 -51.85 -51.76
C LEU A 69 41.09 -52.87 -50.75
N ASP A 70 41.92 -53.83 -51.18
CA ASP A 70 42.65 -54.76 -50.29
C ASP A 70 43.61 -54.02 -49.34
N CYS A 71 44.24 -52.95 -49.83
CA CYS A 71 45.11 -52.08 -49.05
C CYS A 71 44.33 -50.90 -48.43
N HIS A 72 43.37 -50.32 -49.16
CA HIS A 72 42.53 -49.22 -48.70
C HIS A 72 41.28 -49.69 -47.94
N LYS A 73 41.48 -50.46 -46.88
CA LYS A 73 40.42 -51.15 -46.12
C LYS A 73 39.39 -50.21 -45.50
N GLU A 74 39.81 -49.03 -45.03
CA GLU A 74 38.91 -48.03 -44.44
C GLU A 74 37.98 -47.46 -45.52
N LEU A 75 38.50 -47.21 -46.73
CA LEU A 75 37.70 -46.77 -47.87
C LEU A 75 36.75 -47.88 -48.31
N LYS A 76 37.24 -49.12 -48.41
CA LYS A 76 36.42 -50.30 -48.72
C LYS A 76 35.23 -50.41 -47.78
N SER A 77 35.47 -50.35 -46.48
CA SER A 77 34.42 -50.39 -45.45
C SER A 77 33.36 -49.31 -45.67
N ARG A 78 33.75 -48.09 -46.03
CA ARG A 78 32.79 -47.01 -46.31
C ARG A 78 32.01 -47.20 -47.60
N ILE A 79 32.65 -47.70 -48.66
CA ILE A 79 31.98 -48.03 -49.92
C ILE A 79 30.97 -49.15 -49.70
N ASP A 80 31.36 -50.22 -49.00
CA ASP A 80 30.48 -51.35 -48.63
C ASP A 80 29.27 -50.87 -47.81
N LEU A 81 29.48 -49.90 -46.92
CA LEU A 81 28.44 -49.25 -46.12
C LEU A 81 27.65 -48.17 -46.88
N LYS A 82 27.96 -47.91 -48.15
CA LYS A 82 27.38 -46.84 -48.98
C LYS A 82 27.46 -45.46 -48.34
N LYS A 83 28.63 -45.07 -47.82
CA LYS A 83 28.86 -43.78 -47.16
C LYS A 83 30.05 -43.02 -47.74
N GLY A 84 29.89 -41.71 -47.93
CA GLY A 84 30.96 -40.80 -48.36
C GLY A 84 31.05 -40.60 -49.87
N TYR A 85 32.04 -39.80 -50.29
CA TYR A 85 32.17 -39.32 -51.67
C TYR A 85 32.28 -40.42 -52.74
N HIS A 86 32.94 -41.54 -52.42
CA HIS A 86 33.20 -42.61 -53.40
C HIS A 86 31.97 -43.44 -53.80
N VAL A 87 30.83 -43.21 -53.16
CA VAL A 87 29.53 -43.77 -53.57
C VAL A 87 28.57 -42.71 -54.09
N SER A 88 29.06 -41.48 -54.26
CA SER A 88 28.29 -40.39 -54.85
C SER A 88 28.02 -40.63 -56.33
N SER A 89 27.09 -39.85 -56.88
CA SER A 89 26.75 -39.83 -58.29
C SER A 89 27.95 -39.53 -59.20
N GLU A 90 28.98 -38.84 -58.70
CA GLU A 90 30.18 -38.52 -59.48
C GLU A 90 31.15 -39.70 -59.64
N VAL A 91 31.15 -40.64 -58.70
CA VAL A 91 32.16 -41.72 -58.62
C VAL A 91 31.57 -43.09 -58.93
N ILE A 92 30.27 -43.29 -58.66
CA ILE A 92 29.63 -44.59 -58.85
C ILE A 92 29.77 -45.09 -60.30
N GLY A 93 30.22 -46.33 -60.46
CA GLY A 93 30.47 -46.95 -61.77
C GLY A 93 31.79 -46.56 -62.45
N LYS A 94 32.62 -45.70 -61.85
CA LYS A 94 33.98 -45.42 -62.32
C LYS A 94 35.00 -46.33 -61.63
N SER A 95 36.01 -46.76 -62.36
CA SER A 95 37.15 -47.49 -61.79
C SER A 95 38.11 -46.53 -61.07
N CYS A 96 38.73 -46.99 -59.98
CA CYS A 96 39.66 -46.22 -59.16
C CYS A 96 40.76 -45.57 -59.99
N VAL A 97 41.36 -46.31 -60.93
CA VAL A 97 42.47 -45.82 -61.75
C VAL A 97 42.05 -44.73 -62.73
N SER A 98 40.76 -44.57 -63.05
CA SER A 98 40.31 -43.48 -63.93
C SER A 98 40.56 -42.10 -63.34
N CYS A 99 40.57 -42.00 -62.00
CA CYS A 99 40.85 -40.77 -61.26
C CYS A 99 42.19 -40.84 -60.51
N HIS A 100 42.55 -42.00 -59.97
CA HIS A 100 43.75 -42.22 -59.17
C HIS A 100 44.81 -42.99 -59.98
N ASN A 101 45.40 -42.32 -60.95
CA ASN A 101 46.51 -42.87 -61.73
C ASN A 101 47.82 -42.79 -60.93
N ASP A 102 48.73 -43.75 -61.15
CA ASP A 102 50.05 -43.77 -60.52
C ASP A 102 51.15 -43.76 -61.60
N HIS A 103 52.43 -43.90 -61.23
CA HIS A 103 53.60 -43.90 -62.12
C HIS A 103 53.96 -42.55 -62.77
N HIS A 104 53.40 -41.45 -62.25
CA HIS A 104 53.66 -40.10 -62.75
C HIS A 104 54.76 -39.37 -61.95
N GLY A 105 55.57 -40.12 -61.19
CA GLY A 105 56.66 -39.61 -60.37
C GLY A 105 56.27 -39.33 -58.91
N ARG A 106 57.28 -39.29 -58.04
CA ARG A 106 57.13 -39.15 -56.57
C ARG A 106 56.23 -38.00 -56.12
N LYS A 107 56.32 -36.86 -56.81
CA LYS A 107 55.57 -35.64 -56.45
C LYS A 107 54.14 -35.61 -56.99
N PHE A 108 53.71 -36.65 -57.73
CA PHE A 108 52.37 -36.70 -58.28
C PHE A 108 51.32 -36.80 -57.17
N GLN A 109 50.30 -35.96 -57.25
CA GLN A 109 49.19 -35.96 -56.30
C GLN A 109 48.09 -36.89 -56.80
N ILE A 110 48.07 -38.13 -56.30
CA ILE A 110 47.07 -39.14 -56.66
C ILE A 110 45.66 -38.70 -56.27
N VAL A 111 45.49 -38.04 -55.12
CA VAL A 111 44.21 -37.51 -54.67
C VAL A 111 44.16 -36.02 -55.01
N ARG A 112 43.37 -35.67 -56.02
CA ARG A 112 43.19 -34.28 -56.47
C ARG A 112 41.71 -33.99 -56.70
N PHE A 113 41.23 -32.96 -56.02
CA PHE A 113 39.93 -32.33 -56.24
C PHE A 113 40.05 -30.85 -55.91
N ASP A 114 39.13 -30.04 -56.39
CA ASP A 114 39.09 -28.61 -56.10
C ASP A 114 38.43 -28.39 -54.73
N GLN A 115 39.23 -27.99 -53.75
CA GLN A 115 38.74 -27.76 -52.38
C GLN A 115 37.81 -26.55 -52.26
N GLN A 116 37.85 -25.60 -53.21
CA GLN A 116 37.01 -24.40 -53.18
C GLN A 116 35.61 -24.65 -53.75
N THR A 117 35.50 -25.58 -54.70
CA THR A 117 34.24 -25.86 -55.40
C THR A 117 33.65 -27.23 -55.06
N PHE A 118 34.29 -27.99 -54.15
CA PHE A 118 33.83 -29.31 -53.74
C PHE A 118 32.46 -29.25 -53.06
N ASP A 119 31.47 -29.94 -53.62
CA ASP A 119 30.15 -30.05 -53.01
C ASP A 119 30.15 -31.09 -51.89
N HIS A 120 30.09 -30.60 -50.64
CA HIS A 120 30.09 -31.45 -49.47
C HIS A 120 28.85 -32.38 -49.39
N LEU A 121 27.73 -32.05 -50.08
CA LEU A 121 26.56 -32.93 -50.16
C LEU A 121 26.89 -34.31 -50.73
N LEU A 122 27.88 -34.39 -51.61
CA LEU A 122 28.34 -35.64 -52.22
C LEU A 122 28.92 -36.61 -51.18
N THR A 123 29.29 -36.13 -49.99
CA THR A 123 29.77 -36.96 -48.88
C THR A 123 28.65 -37.55 -48.02
N GLY A 124 27.40 -37.11 -48.22
CA GLY A 124 26.25 -37.43 -47.37
C GLY A 124 26.14 -36.58 -46.10
N TYR A 125 26.97 -35.54 -45.96
CA TYR A 125 26.87 -34.55 -44.90
C TYR A 125 26.71 -33.16 -45.52
N LYS A 126 25.57 -32.51 -45.27
CA LYS A 126 25.29 -31.16 -45.77
C LYS A 126 25.88 -30.14 -44.80
N LEU A 127 26.69 -29.22 -45.31
CA LEU A 127 27.10 -28.04 -44.55
C LEU A 127 25.95 -27.03 -44.52
N GLU A 128 25.63 -26.53 -43.34
CA GLU A 128 24.54 -25.58 -43.12
C GLU A 128 25.00 -24.43 -42.25
N GLY A 129 24.41 -23.26 -42.46
CA GLY A 129 24.74 -22.03 -41.74
C GLY A 129 26.23 -21.67 -41.85
N ALA A 130 26.83 -21.29 -40.72
CA ALA A 130 28.23 -20.85 -40.65
C ALA A 130 29.22 -21.95 -41.09
N HIS A 131 28.84 -23.23 -41.00
CA HIS A 131 29.70 -24.32 -41.44
C HIS A 131 29.96 -24.33 -42.95
N ASN A 132 29.10 -23.71 -43.75
CA ASN A 132 29.27 -23.62 -45.20
C ASN A 132 30.27 -22.55 -45.63
N GLU A 133 30.68 -21.67 -44.72
CA GLU A 133 31.63 -20.59 -44.97
C GLU A 133 33.05 -20.92 -44.47
N LEU A 134 33.23 -22.10 -43.88
CA LEU A 134 34.51 -22.55 -43.31
C LEU A 134 35.40 -23.22 -44.35
N GLU A 135 36.72 -23.09 -44.17
CA GLU A 135 37.69 -23.81 -44.97
C GLU A 135 37.79 -25.27 -44.50
N CYS A 136 38.16 -26.18 -45.40
CA CYS A 136 38.23 -27.62 -45.08
C CYS A 136 39.09 -27.92 -43.84
N GLN A 137 40.19 -27.19 -43.67
CA GLN A 137 41.14 -27.35 -42.56
C GLN A 137 40.58 -26.92 -41.19
N ASP A 138 39.56 -26.06 -41.17
CA ASP A 138 38.95 -25.60 -39.93
C ASP A 138 38.14 -26.74 -39.29
N CYS A 139 37.55 -27.60 -40.10
CA CYS A 139 36.80 -28.77 -39.65
C CYS A 139 37.69 -30.02 -39.58
N HIS A 140 38.46 -30.34 -40.63
CA HIS A 140 39.22 -31.60 -40.73
C HIS A 140 40.54 -31.59 -39.94
N GLN A 141 40.44 -31.37 -38.63
CA GLN A 141 41.57 -31.34 -37.71
C GLN A 141 41.73 -32.67 -36.98
N LYS A 142 42.98 -33.10 -36.76
CA LYS A 142 43.31 -34.33 -36.03
C LYS A 142 42.66 -34.42 -34.64
N LYS A 143 42.48 -33.28 -33.96
CA LYS A 143 41.89 -33.21 -32.61
C LYS A 143 40.43 -33.69 -32.54
N PHE A 144 39.70 -33.70 -33.67
CA PHE A 144 38.32 -34.15 -33.74
C PHE A 144 38.18 -35.62 -34.19
N ILE A 145 39.29 -36.28 -34.53
CA ILE A 145 39.30 -37.68 -34.94
C ILE A 145 39.44 -38.56 -33.69
N THR A 146 38.42 -39.36 -33.43
CA THR A 146 38.44 -40.30 -32.29
C THR A 146 39.00 -41.67 -32.64
N ASP A 147 39.03 -42.03 -33.92
CA ASP A 147 39.53 -43.32 -34.40
C ASP A 147 41.06 -43.32 -34.50
N LYS A 148 41.72 -44.21 -33.75
CA LYS A 148 43.19 -44.28 -33.68
C LYS A 148 43.85 -44.65 -35.01
N LEU A 149 43.24 -45.55 -35.79
CA LEU A 149 43.82 -46.02 -37.06
C LEU A 149 43.78 -44.91 -38.13
N ILE A 150 42.72 -44.10 -38.11
CA ILE A 150 42.58 -42.96 -39.01
C ILE A 150 43.52 -41.82 -38.58
N LEU A 151 43.68 -41.60 -37.28
CA LEU A 151 44.54 -40.54 -36.72
C LEU A 151 46.03 -40.71 -37.10
N GLU A 152 46.50 -41.95 -37.23
CA GLU A 152 47.86 -42.29 -37.66
C GLU A 152 48.14 -41.97 -39.14
N LYS A 153 47.09 -41.81 -39.97
CA LYS A 153 47.26 -41.48 -41.39
C LYS A 153 47.78 -40.05 -41.54
N LYS A 154 48.76 -39.87 -42.44
CA LYS A 154 49.37 -38.56 -42.70
C LYS A 154 48.37 -37.56 -43.32
N TYR A 155 47.48 -38.05 -44.19
CA TYR A 155 46.44 -37.26 -44.84
C TYR A 155 45.13 -38.04 -44.84
N THR A 156 44.07 -37.46 -44.27
CA THR A 156 42.75 -38.08 -44.20
C THR A 156 41.67 -37.03 -44.03
N PHE A 157 40.53 -37.23 -44.71
CA PHE A 157 39.29 -36.49 -44.49
C PHE A 157 38.25 -37.34 -43.72
N LEU A 158 38.66 -38.53 -43.25
CA LEU A 158 37.81 -39.45 -42.49
C LEU A 158 38.00 -39.25 -40.98
N GLY A 159 37.05 -39.78 -40.19
CA GLY A 159 37.19 -39.92 -38.73
C GLY A 159 36.40 -38.90 -37.90
N LEU A 160 35.80 -37.89 -38.53
CA LEU A 160 34.87 -36.97 -37.89
C LEU A 160 33.47 -37.59 -37.77
N LYS A 161 32.77 -37.23 -36.70
CA LYS A 161 31.34 -37.53 -36.51
C LYS A 161 30.49 -36.31 -36.88
N THR A 162 29.19 -36.52 -37.00
CA THR A 162 28.21 -35.48 -37.38
C THR A 162 27.50 -34.84 -36.20
N ASP A 163 27.73 -35.35 -34.98
CA ASP A 163 27.12 -34.80 -33.76
C ASP A 163 27.84 -33.52 -33.34
N CYS A 164 27.11 -32.49 -32.90
CA CYS A 164 27.70 -31.19 -32.54
C CYS A 164 28.86 -31.33 -31.53
N LEU A 165 28.69 -32.20 -30.53
CA LEU A 165 29.66 -32.43 -29.45
C LEU A 165 30.95 -33.14 -29.89
N SER A 166 31.04 -33.65 -31.14
CA SER A 166 32.33 -34.16 -31.64
C SER A 166 33.30 -33.05 -32.01
N CYS A 167 32.80 -31.85 -32.25
CA CYS A 167 33.60 -30.69 -32.64
C CYS A 167 33.49 -29.52 -31.64
N HIS A 168 32.35 -29.39 -30.96
CA HIS A 168 32.07 -28.30 -30.03
C HIS A 168 32.10 -28.76 -28.57
N GLU A 169 32.66 -27.92 -27.70
CA GLU A 169 32.56 -28.13 -26.25
C GLU A 169 31.11 -27.87 -25.78
N ASP A 170 30.64 -28.68 -24.84
CA ASP A 170 29.35 -28.47 -24.20
C ASP A 170 29.43 -27.34 -23.17
N TYR A 171 29.03 -26.13 -23.57
CA TYR A 171 28.95 -24.97 -22.68
C TYR A 171 27.96 -25.17 -21.53
N HIS A 172 26.96 -26.04 -21.71
CA HIS A 172 25.96 -26.36 -20.68
C HIS A 172 26.43 -27.41 -19.69
N GLN A 173 27.64 -27.96 -19.83
CA GLN A 173 28.25 -28.89 -18.87
C GLN A 173 27.30 -30.02 -18.44
N LYS A 174 26.57 -30.61 -19.39
CA LYS A 174 25.58 -31.70 -19.23
C LYS A 174 24.38 -31.34 -18.35
N SER A 175 24.10 -30.06 -18.17
CA SER A 175 22.91 -29.58 -17.45
C SER A 175 21.64 -29.53 -18.30
N LEU A 176 21.79 -29.60 -19.63
CA LEU A 176 20.71 -29.60 -20.61
C LEU A 176 20.83 -30.82 -21.56
N SER A 177 19.85 -30.97 -22.45
CA SER A 177 19.84 -31.99 -23.49
C SER A 177 21.07 -31.89 -24.40
N ASN A 178 21.59 -33.03 -24.86
CA ASN A 178 22.66 -33.08 -25.86
C ASN A 178 22.19 -32.73 -27.28
N ASN A 179 20.88 -32.54 -27.49
CA ASN A 179 20.34 -32.13 -28.78
C ASN A 179 20.39 -30.60 -28.93
N CYS A 180 21.53 -30.08 -29.38
CA CYS A 180 21.78 -28.65 -29.50
C CYS A 180 20.74 -27.92 -30.40
N LEU A 181 20.21 -28.63 -31.41
CA LEU A 181 19.30 -28.05 -32.41
C LEU A 181 17.89 -27.75 -31.88
N ASP A 182 17.57 -28.15 -30.64
CA ASP A 182 16.32 -27.78 -29.97
C ASP A 182 16.29 -26.28 -29.59
N CYS A 183 17.48 -25.69 -29.43
CA CYS A 183 17.67 -24.30 -28.97
C CYS A 183 18.55 -23.47 -29.92
N HIS A 184 19.59 -24.09 -30.48
CA HIS A 184 20.56 -23.44 -31.37
C HIS A 184 20.31 -23.77 -32.83
N ASP A 185 20.85 -22.94 -33.72
CA ASP A 185 20.88 -23.20 -35.15
C ASP A 185 22.33 -23.37 -35.64
N ASN A 186 22.48 -23.61 -36.94
CA ASN A 186 23.79 -23.85 -37.55
C ASN A 186 24.54 -22.54 -37.88
N ASN A 187 24.01 -21.36 -37.56
CA ASN A 187 24.64 -20.07 -37.79
C ASN A 187 25.43 -19.62 -36.56
N GLU A 188 24.77 -19.52 -35.41
CA GLU A 188 25.39 -19.03 -34.17
C GLU A 188 24.83 -19.71 -32.91
N PHE A 189 25.67 -19.88 -31.89
CA PHE A 189 25.22 -20.41 -30.60
C PHE A 189 24.52 -19.36 -29.72
N LYS A 190 24.78 -18.05 -29.95
CA LYS A 190 24.17 -16.96 -29.18
C LYS A 190 23.61 -15.92 -30.15
N PRO A 191 22.31 -15.58 -30.06
CA PRO A 191 21.32 -16.09 -29.11
C PRO A 191 20.80 -17.50 -29.46
N ALA A 192 20.19 -18.18 -28.49
CA ALA A 192 19.52 -19.46 -28.72
C ALA A 192 18.16 -19.25 -29.42
N ASN A 193 18.19 -18.93 -30.71
CA ASN A 193 17.05 -18.42 -31.49
C ASN A 193 15.85 -19.38 -31.57
N LYS A 194 16.06 -20.70 -31.38
CA LYS A 194 14.98 -21.69 -31.41
C LYS A 194 14.36 -21.96 -30.04
N PHE A 195 14.98 -21.48 -28.95
CA PHE A 195 14.40 -21.63 -27.63
C PHE A 195 13.15 -20.76 -27.50
N ASN A 196 12.07 -21.35 -26.95
CA ASN A 196 10.82 -20.63 -26.74
C ASN A 196 10.34 -20.84 -25.29
N HIS A 197 10.28 -19.74 -24.54
CA HIS A 197 9.82 -19.71 -23.14
C HIS A 197 8.35 -20.16 -22.96
N ASP A 198 7.51 -20.12 -24.00
CA ASP A 198 6.13 -20.61 -23.90
C ASP A 198 6.06 -22.13 -23.69
N ARG A 199 7.14 -22.84 -24.02
CA ARG A 199 7.32 -24.29 -23.77
C ARG A 199 7.92 -24.57 -22.39
N ALA A 200 8.44 -23.57 -21.69
CA ALA A 200 9.00 -23.72 -20.36
C ALA A 200 7.91 -23.71 -19.28
N GLU A 201 8.23 -24.24 -18.10
CA GLU A 201 7.32 -24.23 -16.94
C GLU A 201 7.02 -22.80 -16.47
N PHE A 202 8.02 -21.91 -16.55
CA PHE A 202 7.83 -20.48 -16.30
C PHE A 202 7.64 -19.72 -17.62
N LYS A 203 6.38 -19.39 -17.90
CA LYS A 203 6.00 -18.58 -19.07
C LYS A 203 6.26 -17.10 -18.78
N LEU A 204 6.93 -16.42 -19.71
CA LEU A 204 7.17 -14.99 -19.59
C LEU A 204 5.87 -14.23 -19.88
N LEU A 205 5.28 -13.63 -18.85
CA LEU A 205 4.08 -12.79 -18.93
C LEU A 205 4.42 -11.34 -18.58
N GLY A 206 3.70 -10.40 -19.20
CA GLY A 206 3.87 -8.96 -18.99
C GLY A 206 5.31 -8.50 -19.12
N LYS A 207 5.80 -7.77 -18.10
CA LYS A 207 7.13 -7.18 -18.09
C LYS A 207 8.27 -8.19 -18.05
N HIS A 208 8.04 -9.44 -17.63
CA HIS A 208 9.07 -10.48 -17.67
C HIS A 208 9.57 -10.79 -19.09
N LYS A 209 8.78 -10.49 -20.14
CA LYS A 209 9.22 -10.64 -21.54
C LYS A 209 10.34 -9.68 -21.93
N GLN A 210 10.55 -8.62 -21.16
CA GLN A 210 11.54 -7.55 -21.42
C GLN A 210 12.75 -7.66 -20.48
N VAL A 211 12.77 -8.65 -19.58
CA VAL A 211 13.84 -8.83 -18.60
C VAL A 211 14.98 -9.60 -19.26
N ASP A 212 16.21 -9.12 -19.06
CA ASP A 212 17.41 -9.81 -19.55
C ASP A 212 17.52 -11.20 -18.92
N CYS A 213 17.90 -12.19 -19.72
CA CYS A 213 17.95 -13.59 -19.30
C CYS A 213 18.77 -13.78 -18.02
N MET A 214 19.84 -13.01 -17.83
CA MET A 214 20.76 -13.10 -16.69
C MET A 214 20.15 -12.71 -15.34
N GLU A 215 19.09 -11.90 -15.35
CA GLU A 215 18.39 -11.51 -14.11
C GLU A 215 17.66 -12.71 -13.50
N CYS A 216 17.20 -13.65 -14.33
CA CYS A 216 16.60 -14.91 -13.88
C CYS A 216 17.65 -16.04 -13.85
N HIS A 217 18.35 -16.24 -14.95
CA HIS A 217 19.37 -17.26 -15.15
C HIS A 217 20.75 -16.73 -14.78
N LYS A 218 21.05 -16.73 -13.48
CA LYS A 218 22.27 -16.14 -12.93
C LYS A 218 23.54 -16.83 -13.41
N MET A 219 24.61 -16.06 -13.49
CA MET A 219 25.97 -16.54 -13.75
C MET A 219 26.59 -17.06 -12.46
N GLU A 220 27.25 -18.21 -12.55
CA GLU A 220 28.12 -18.77 -11.51
C GLU A 220 29.41 -19.31 -12.14
N VAL A 221 30.40 -19.62 -11.32
CA VAL A 221 31.62 -20.31 -11.77
C VAL A 221 31.45 -21.80 -11.52
N ARG A 222 31.47 -22.61 -12.58
CA ARG A 222 31.37 -24.08 -12.49
C ARG A 222 32.52 -24.71 -13.26
N ASN A 223 33.27 -25.58 -12.60
CA ASN A 223 34.48 -26.22 -13.15
C ASN A 223 35.53 -25.21 -13.66
N GLY A 224 35.67 -24.07 -12.98
CA GLY A 224 36.64 -23.03 -13.33
C GLY A 224 36.29 -22.20 -14.57
N LYS A 225 35.08 -22.35 -15.13
CA LYS A 225 34.55 -21.54 -16.24
C LYS A 225 33.24 -20.87 -15.82
N ASP A 226 32.93 -19.74 -16.45
CA ASP A 226 31.64 -19.07 -16.30
C ASP A 226 30.51 -19.97 -16.84
N PHE A 227 29.44 -20.10 -16.05
CA PHE A 227 28.32 -20.97 -16.31
C PHE A 227 27.01 -20.26 -16.00
N GLN A 228 26.10 -20.25 -16.97
CA GLN A 228 24.76 -19.68 -16.78
C GLN A 228 23.77 -20.77 -16.37
N VAL A 229 23.07 -20.56 -15.25
CA VAL A 229 22.15 -21.56 -14.69
C VAL A 229 20.78 -21.48 -15.37
N PHE A 230 20.46 -22.48 -16.20
CA PHE A 230 19.17 -22.56 -16.91
C PHE A 230 18.13 -23.50 -16.28
N ASN A 231 18.54 -24.40 -15.40
CA ASN A 231 17.66 -25.41 -14.78
C ASN A 231 17.54 -25.23 -13.26
N ASN A 232 16.57 -25.91 -12.64
CA ASN A 232 16.36 -25.96 -11.19
C ASN A 232 16.12 -24.58 -10.51
N LEU A 233 15.58 -23.61 -11.24
CA LEU A 233 15.18 -22.33 -10.64
C LEU A 233 13.89 -22.51 -9.83
N LYS A 234 13.81 -21.84 -8.69
CA LYS A 234 12.56 -21.75 -7.90
C LYS A 234 11.73 -20.59 -8.44
N PHE A 235 10.49 -20.86 -8.83
CA PHE A 235 9.57 -19.86 -9.40
C PHE A 235 8.11 -20.07 -8.98
N SER A 236 7.85 -20.89 -7.94
CA SER A 236 6.49 -21.23 -7.51
C SER A 236 5.69 -20.05 -6.95
N ASN A 237 6.37 -18.98 -6.55
CA ASN A 237 5.75 -17.73 -6.09
C ASN A 237 6.61 -16.53 -6.49
N CYS A 238 5.98 -15.34 -6.51
CA CYS A 238 6.66 -14.09 -6.88
C CYS A 238 7.84 -13.78 -5.96
N SER A 239 7.74 -14.14 -4.67
CA SER A 239 8.79 -13.97 -3.66
C SER A 239 10.05 -14.81 -3.90
N SER A 240 10.02 -15.77 -4.84
CA SER A 240 11.21 -16.52 -5.23
C SER A 240 12.25 -15.65 -5.93
N CYS A 241 11.80 -14.55 -6.55
CA CYS A 241 12.68 -13.59 -7.24
C CYS A 241 12.52 -12.16 -6.72
N HIS A 242 11.32 -11.77 -6.28
CA HIS A 242 11.03 -10.42 -5.81
C HIS A 242 11.06 -10.31 -4.28
N THR A 243 11.62 -9.22 -3.77
CA THR A 243 11.52 -8.89 -2.35
C THR A 243 10.11 -8.40 -2.03
N ASP A 244 9.48 -9.00 -1.02
CA ASP A 244 8.19 -8.53 -0.53
C ASP A 244 8.35 -7.27 0.33
N VAL A 245 7.93 -6.13 -0.23
CA VAL A 245 7.93 -4.82 0.44
C VAL A 245 6.89 -4.72 1.56
N HIS A 246 5.92 -5.64 1.61
CA HIS A 246 4.88 -5.67 2.64
C HIS A 246 5.27 -6.49 3.87
N GLN A 247 6.45 -7.12 3.88
CA GLN A 247 6.95 -7.90 5.02
C GLN A 247 5.98 -9.01 5.45
N ASN A 248 5.43 -9.73 4.48
CA ASN A 248 4.49 -10.84 4.64
C ASN A 248 3.14 -10.48 5.28
N LYS A 249 2.79 -9.19 5.39
CA LYS A 249 1.50 -8.73 5.98
C LYS A 249 0.26 -9.22 5.21
N PHE A 250 0.39 -9.47 3.91
CA PHE A 250 -0.72 -9.88 3.04
C PHE A 250 -0.62 -11.34 2.57
N GLY A 251 0.37 -12.09 3.06
CA GLY A 251 0.67 -13.45 2.61
C GLY A 251 1.39 -13.51 1.25
N PRO A 252 1.67 -14.73 0.75
CA PRO A 252 2.53 -14.94 -0.42
C PRO A 252 1.83 -14.79 -1.78
N ASP A 253 0.49 -14.66 -1.82
CA ASP A 253 -0.26 -14.54 -3.07
C ASP A 253 -0.29 -13.10 -3.58
N CYS A 254 0.81 -12.67 -4.18
CA CYS A 254 0.94 -11.33 -4.74
C CYS A 254 -0.07 -11.06 -5.87
N ARG A 255 -0.54 -12.10 -6.59
CA ARG A 255 -1.43 -11.98 -7.76
C ARG A 255 -2.87 -11.64 -7.38
N SER A 256 -3.22 -11.75 -6.10
CA SER A 256 -4.49 -11.26 -5.56
C SER A 256 -4.66 -9.74 -5.76
N CYS A 257 -3.55 -9.00 -5.76
CA CYS A 257 -3.54 -7.54 -5.86
C CYS A 257 -2.69 -7.02 -7.02
N HIS A 258 -1.58 -7.67 -7.35
CA HIS A 258 -0.64 -7.23 -8.38
C HIS A 258 -0.77 -8.04 -9.67
N SER A 259 -0.11 -7.56 -10.73
CA SER A 259 0.00 -8.28 -11.99
C SER A 259 1.39 -8.16 -12.57
N GLU A 260 1.70 -9.03 -13.51
CA GLU A 260 2.97 -9.11 -14.22
C GLU A 260 3.24 -7.88 -15.10
N GLU A 261 2.25 -7.02 -15.32
CA GLU A 261 2.41 -5.74 -16.01
C GLU A 261 3.03 -4.66 -15.11
N SER A 262 2.65 -4.63 -13.83
CA SER A 262 3.06 -3.59 -12.89
C SER A 262 2.68 -3.95 -11.45
N PHE A 263 3.64 -3.84 -10.52
CA PHE A 263 3.39 -3.85 -9.08
C PHE A 263 2.76 -2.54 -8.58
N LYS A 264 2.87 -1.44 -9.34
CA LYS A 264 2.30 -0.14 -8.95
C LYS A 264 0.78 -0.06 -9.20
N THR A 265 0.25 -0.91 -10.08
CA THR A 265 -1.16 -0.95 -10.41
C THR A 265 -1.83 -2.06 -9.61
N ILE A 266 -2.66 -1.67 -8.63
CA ILE A 266 -3.33 -2.59 -7.72
C ILE A 266 -4.72 -2.93 -8.27
N LYS A 267 -4.99 -4.22 -8.48
CA LYS A 267 -6.31 -4.77 -8.80
C LYS A 267 -7.13 -4.91 -7.52
N GLY A 268 -8.45 -4.73 -7.62
CA GLY A 268 -9.37 -5.01 -6.52
C GLY A 268 -9.23 -4.08 -5.30
N ILE A 269 -8.66 -2.88 -5.48
CA ILE A 269 -8.45 -1.93 -4.38
C ILE A 269 -9.74 -1.53 -3.66
N SER A 270 -10.88 -1.59 -4.36
CA SER A 270 -12.21 -1.38 -3.79
C SER A 270 -12.58 -2.40 -2.71
N ASN A 271 -11.97 -3.58 -2.75
CA ASN A 271 -12.24 -4.70 -1.84
C ASN A 271 -11.10 -4.90 -0.83
N PHE A 272 -10.24 -3.89 -0.66
CA PHE A 272 -9.09 -4.00 0.23
C PHE A 272 -9.52 -4.08 1.71
N ASP A 273 -9.00 -5.08 2.42
CA ASP A 273 -9.32 -5.36 3.80
C ASP A 273 -8.42 -4.59 4.77
N HIS A 274 -8.97 -3.52 5.36
CA HIS A 274 -8.25 -2.68 6.32
C HIS A 274 -7.95 -3.37 7.66
N SER A 275 -8.58 -4.51 7.97
CA SER A 275 -8.26 -5.28 9.20
C SER A 275 -6.83 -5.82 9.21
N LYS A 276 -6.19 -5.87 8.03
CA LYS A 276 -4.78 -6.26 7.85
C LYS A 276 -3.79 -5.10 8.02
N THR A 277 -4.29 -3.91 8.37
CA THR A 277 -3.49 -2.69 8.51
C THR A 277 -3.46 -2.19 9.94
N GLY A 278 -2.67 -1.14 10.21
CA GLY A 278 -2.61 -0.50 11.52
C GLY A 278 -3.84 0.33 11.90
N TYR A 279 -4.78 0.52 10.96
CA TYR A 279 -5.99 1.31 11.18
C TYR A 279 -7.23 0.52 10.77
N LEU A 280 -7.95 -0.02 11.76
CA LEU A 280 -9.20 -0.72 11.56
C LEU A 280 -10.33 0.29 11.30
N LEU A 281 -10.94 0.23 10.11
CA LEU A 281 -12.09 1.07 9.80
C LEU A 281 -13.30 0.64 10.64
N GLN A 282 -13.81 1.55 11.48
CA GLN A 282 -14.97 1.35 12.33
C GLN A 282 -15.86 2.60 12.35
N GLY A 283 -17.14 2.40 12.67
CA GLY A 283 -18.13 3.48 12.70
C GLY A 283 -18.23 4.19 11.35
N ARG A 284 -18.20 5.52 11.37
CA ARG A 284 -18.29 6.37 10.17
C ARG A 284 -17.12 6.20 9.21
N HIS A 285 -15.93 5.79 9.69
CA HIS A 285 -14.75 5.61 8.85
C HIS A 285 -14.91 4.52 7.78
N VAL A 286 -15.79 3.53 8.00
CA VAL A 286 -16.09 2.48 7.01
C VAL A 286 -16.63 3.04 5.71
N SER A 287 -17.32 4.19 5.78
CA SER A 287 -17.93 4.84 4.62
C SER A 287 -17.08 5.94 3.99
N VAL A 288 -15.88 6.21 4.52
CA VAL A 288 -14.98 7.24 4.01
C VAL A 288 -14.34 6.75 2.71
N SER A 289 -14.30 7.62 1.70
CA SER A 289 -13.69 7.27 0.41
C SER A 289 -12.17 7.18 0.56
N CYS A 290 -11.54 6.20 -0.10
CA CYS A 290 -10.10 5.92 0.05
C CYS A 290 -9.23 7.16 -0.17
N LYS A 291 -9.60 8.03 -1.12
CA LYS A 291 -8.86 9.26 -1.48
C LYS A 291 -8.83 10.33 -0.38
N ASP A 292 -9.78 10.29 0.55
CA ASP A 292 -9.89 11.29 1.61
C ASP A 292 -8.80 11.06 2.67
N CYS A 293 -8.38 9.79 2.84
CA CYS A 293 -7.25 9.40 3.66
C CYS A 293 -5.95 9.32 2.83
N HIS A 294 -5.99 8.64 1.68
CA HIS A 294 -4.83 8.41 0.82
C HIS A 294 -4.76 9.43 -0.32
N LYS A 295 -4.24 10.62 0.00
CA LYS A 295 -4.14 11.74 -0.96
C LYS A 295 -3.13 11.53 -2.08
N ASN A 296 -2.08 10.74 -1.83
CA ASN A 296 -1.03 10.44 -2.79
C ASN A 296 -1.06 8.95 -3.17
N ASN A 297 -0.27 8.12 -2.48
CA ASN A 297 -0.17 6.69 -2.71
C ASN A 297 -0.84 5.93 -1.56
N TYR A 298 -1.56 4.86 -1.89
CA TYR A 298 -2.23 3.98 -0.93
C TYR A 298 -1.26 3.28 0.03
N THR A 299 0.01 3.16 -0.33
CA THR A 299 1.04 2.54 0.52
C THR A 299 1.76 3.52 1.43
N GLU A 300 1.48 4.83 1.33
CA GLU A 300 2.13 5.84 2.16
C GLU A 300 1.61 5.75 3.61
N PRO A 301 2.50 5.65 4.62
CA PRO A 301 2.08 5.61 6.02
C PRO A 301 1.36 6.90 6.42
N LEU A 302 0.13 6.76 6.94
CA LEU A 302 -0.65 7.87 7.49
C LEU A 302 -0.46 7.95 9.00
N ARG A 303 -0.42 9.17 9.55
CA ARG A 303 -0.56 9.38 10.99
C ARG A 303 -2.03 9.18 11.34
N HIS A 304 -2.30 8.29 12.30
CA HIS A 304 -3.65 7.86 12.63
C HIS A 304 -3.82 7.51 14.12
N GLN A 305 -2.88 7.92 14.97
CA GLN A 305 -2.90 7.58 16.39
C GLN A 305 -3.82 8.50 17.19
N ARG A 306 -4.06 9.72 16.70
CA ARG A 306 -4.92 10.71 17.34
C ARG A 306 -6.00 11.15 16.36
N CYS A 307 -7.19 11.49 16.88
CA CYS A 307 -8.24 12.07 16.06
C CYS A 307 -7.77 13.34 15.34
N THR A 308 -6.93 14.13 16.00
CA THR A 308 -6.35 15.37 15.44
C THR A 308 -5.33 15.15 14.33
N ASP A 309 -4.89 13.91 14.09
CA ASP A 309 -4.03 13.60 12.93
C ASP A 309 -4.80 13.76 11.61
N CYS A 310 -6.13 13.66 11.66
CA CYS A 310 -7.02 13.77 10.49
C CYS A 310 -8.09 14.86 10.64
N HIS A 311 -8.61 15.07 11.85
CA HIS A 311 -9.67 16.02 12.14
C HIS A 311 -9.12 17.30 12.76
N GLU A 312 -9.71 18.43 12.42
CA GLU A 312 -9.43 19.68 13.13
C GLU A 312 -10.12 19.68 14.50
N ASP A 313 -9.44 20.19 15.54
CA ASP A 313 -10.05 20.37 16.85
C ASP A 313 -11.12 21.47 16.80
N TYR A 314 -12.38 21.05 16.86
CA TYR A 314 -13.55 21.93 16.91
C TYR A 314 -13.56 22.81 18.17
N HIS A 315 -13.05 22.30 19.30
CA HIS A 315 -13.05 22.98 20.59
C HIS A 315 -11.87 23.94 20.77
N LYS A 316 -10.95 24.04 19.80
CA LYS A 316 -9.86 25.03 19.79
C LYS A 316 -9.04 25.05 21.09
N GLY A 317 -8.72 23.87 21.62
CA GLY A 317 -7.87 23.70 22.79
C GLY A 317 -8.56 23.89 24.14
N GLN A 318 -9.89 24.00 24.19
CA GLN A 318 -10.62 24.16 25.47
C GLN A 318 -10.41 23.01 26.47
N PHE A 319 -10.02 21.83 25.98
CA PHE A 319 -9.75 20.64 26.79
C PHE A 319 -8.26 20.29 26.88
N VAL A 320 -7.37 21.20 26.50
CA VAL A 320 -5.93 21.04 26.62
C VAL A 320 -5.48 21.60 27.96
N LYS A 321 -4.98 20.73 28.84
CA LYS A 321 -4.33 21.13 30.11
C LYS A 321 -2.80 20.99 29.95
N PRO A 322 -1.99 21.75 30.71
CA PRO A 322 -0.53 21.62 30.67
C PRO A 322 -0.11 20.16 30.94
N GLY A 323 0.44 19.49 29.93
CA GLY A 323 0.88 18.10 30.01
C GLY A 323 -0.18 17.01 29.79
N ILE A 324 -1.46 17.36 29.59
CA ILE A 324 -2.55 16.41 29.32
C ILE A 324 -3.40 16.93 28.15
N VAL A 325 -3.28 16.30 26.99
CA VAL A 325 -4.24 16.45 25.90
C VAL A 325 -5.36 15.44 26.18
N THR A 326 -6.56 15.92 26.48
CA THR A 326 -7.74 15.06 26.62
C THR A 326 -7.99 14.39 25.27
N ASP A 327 -8.06 13.07 25.24
CA ASP A 327 -8.31 12.36 23.99
C ASP A 327 -9.75 12.66 23.55
N CYS A 328 -9.96 12.93 22.26
CA CYS A 328 -11.30 13.14 21.73
C CYS A 328 -12.21 11.93 22.04
N SER A 329 -11.62 10.73 22.18
CA SER A 329 -12.31 9.50 22.54
C SER A 329 -12.94 9.49 23.94
N ASP A 330 -12.57 10.41 24.83
CA ASP A 330 -13.15 10.54 26.17
C ASP A 330 -14.62 11.02 26.14
N CYS A 331 -14.97 11.76 25.08
CA CYS A 331 -16.28 12.38 24.87
C CYS A 331 -16.91 12.00 23.53
N HIS A 332 -16.13 11.65 22.51
CA HIS A 332 -16.65 11.31 21.19
C HIS A 332 -16.32 9.87 20.84
N ASN A 333 -17.05 9.33 19.89
CA ASN A 333 -16.81 7.97 19.39
C ASN A 333 -16.90 7.95 17.86
N LEU A 334 -16.56 6.79 17.30
CA LEU A 334 -16.46 6.61 15.86
C LEU A 334 -17.81 6.71 15.12
N ASN A 335 -18.95 6.79 15.81
CA ASN A 335 -20.27 6.94 15.19
C ASN A 335 -20.63 8.41 14.87
N GLY A 336 -19.90 9.38 15.44
CA GLY A 336 -19.99 10.79 15.08
C GLY A 336 -19.65 11.76 16.23
N PHE A 337 -19.43 13.03 15.86
CA PHE A 337 -19.06 14.12 16.78
C PHE A 337 -20.24 14.98 17.28
N LEU A 338 -21.46 14.75 16.78
CA LEU A 338 -22.64 15.53 17.20
C LEU A 338 -23.07 15.25 18.64
N GLY A 339 -22.83 14.03 19.12
CA GLY A 339 -23.12 13.62 20.50
C GLY A 339 -21.87 13.61 21.37
N SER A 340 -22.09 13.55 22.69
CA SER A 340 -21.05 13.38 23.69
C SER A 340 -21.35 12.18 24.59
N SER A 341 -20.33 11.40 24.95
CA SER A 341 -20.34 10.37 25.99
C SER A 341 -20.01 10.94 27.37
N PHE A 342 -19.98 12.27 27.52
CA PHE A 342 -19.78 12.92 28.81
C PHE A 342 -21.04 12.74 29.68
N THR A 343 -20.88 12.06 30.82
CA THR A 343 -21.99 11.63 31.66
C THR A 343 -22.31 12.63 32.77
N PHE A 344 -23.48 12.46 33.43
CA PHE A 344 -23.84 13.25 34.60
C PHE A 344 -22.83 13.12 35.74
N GLU A 345 -22.27 11.93 35.96
CA GLU A 345 -21.26 11.70 37.00
C GLU A 345 -19.96 12.46 36.71
N LYS A 346 -19.56 12.53 35.43
CA LYS A 346 -18.41 13.35 35.02
C LYS A 346 -18.70 14.85 35.19
N HIS A 347 -19.94 15.26 34.96
CA HIS A 347 -20.37 16.65 35.17
C HIS A 347 -20.36 17.02 36.65
N GLU A 348 -20.84 16.13 37.53
CA GLU A 348 -20.89 16.31 38.99
C GLU A 348 -19.51 16.66 39.59
N ALA A 349 -18.44 16.08 39.05
CA ALA A 349 -17.06 16.34 39.50
C ALA A 349 -16.56 17.77 39.20
N VAL A 350 -17.23 18.50 38.30
CA VAL A 350 -16.84 19.86 37.88
C VAL A 350 -17.90 20.88 38.30
N PHE A 351 -19.17 20.59 38.04
CA PHE A 351 -20.31 21.41 38.43
C PHE A 351 -21.51 20.49 38.73
N PRO A 352 -21.94 20.36 39.99
CA PRO A 352 -23.12 19.59 40.34
C PRO A 352 -24.40 20.12 39.68
N LEU A 353 -25.06 19.30 38.86
CA LEU A 353 -26.38 19.64 38.35
C LEU A 353 -27.40 19.21 39.40
N LYS A 354 -28.07 20.18 40.01
CA LYS A 354 -29.03 19.97 41.09
C LYS A 354 -30.35 20.68 40.78
N GLY A 355 -31.42 20.20 41.43
CA GLY A 355 -32.78 20.69 41.20
C GLY A 355 -33.15 20.71 39.72
N ALA A 356 -33.71 21.82 39.26
CA ALA A 356 -34.16 21.98 37.88
C ALA A 356 -33.02 21.90 36.85
N HIS A 357 -31.77 22.17 37.23
CA HIS A 357 -30.62 22.14 36.31
C HIS A 357 -30.32 20.74 35.76
N GLN A 358 -30.75 19.67 36.43
CA GLN A 358 -30.58 18.29 35.94
C GLN A 358 -31.35 18.02 34.64
N ALA A 359 -32.49 18.69 34.45
CA ALA A 359 -33.34 18.55 33.28
C ALA A 359 -32.99 19.56 32.17
N THR A 360 -31.99 20.42 32.40
CA THR A 360 -31.60 21.48 31.46
C THR A 360 -30.73 20.91 30.33
N PRO A 361 -31.08 21.15 29.05
CA PRO A 361 -30.24 20.74 27.94
C PRO A 361 -28.85 21.40 27.98
N CYS A 362 -27.80 20.66 27.64
CA CYS A 362 -26.41 21.15 27.75
C CYS A 362 -26.15 22.45 26.96
N PHE A 363 -26.88 22.67 25.85
CA PHE A 363 -26.71 23.85 25.00
C PHE A 363 -27.15 25.14 25.69
N GLU A 364 -28.05 25.07 26.67
CA GLU A 364 -28.48 26.22 27.45
C GLU A 364 -27.32 26.84 28.22
N CYS A 365 -26.32 26.05 28.61
CA CYS A 365 -25.12 26.54 29.29
C CYS A 365 -23.92 26.64 28.33
N HIS A 366 -23.66 25.59 27.57
CA HIS A 366 -22.43 25.46 26.78
C HIS A 366 -22.57 25.96 25.33
N LYS A 367 -23.74 26.43 24.89
CA LYS A 367 -23.93 26.95 23.53
C LYS A 367 -24.77 28.24 23.55
N LYS A 368 -24.33 29.22 24.35
CA LYS A 368 -24.90 30.59 24.36
C LYS A 368 -24.69 31.36 23.06
N THR A 369 -23.86 30.86 22.15
CA THR A 369 -23.61 31.43 20.80
C THR A 369 -23.78 30.33 19.74
N GLU A 370 -23.54 30.63 18.47
CA GLU A 370 -23.57 29.62 17.39
C GLU A 370 -22.66 28.39 17.61
N LYS A 371 -21.65 28.48 18.48
CA LYS A 371 -20.67 27.42 18.74
C LYS A 371 -20.72 26.93 20.19
N TRP A 372 -20.42 25.64 20.37
CA TRP A 372 -20.22 25.07 21.71
C TRP A 372 -18.95 25.64 22.35
N ASN A 373 -19.02 25.92 23.65
CA ASN A 373 -17.97 26.54 24.44
C ASN A 373 -18.05 26.02 25.89
N PHE A 374 -16.99 25.33 26.33
CA PHE A 374 -16.92 24.70 27.66
C PHE A 374 -15.99 25.45 28.61
N ARG A 375 -16.00 26.79 28.58
CA ARG A 375 -15.25 27.63 29.53
C ARG A 375 -15.73 27.42 30.97
N ASN A 376 -14.85 27.71 31.93
CA ASN A 376 -15.19 27.72 33.35
C ASN A 376 -16.07 28.95 33.65
N ILE A 377 -17.39 28.80 33.51
CA ILE A 377 -18.37 29.89 33.67
C ILE A 377 -18.36 30.41 35.12
N GLY A 378 -18.07 29.53 36.08
CA GLY A 378 -18.16 29.78 37.51
C GLY A 378 -19.13 28.79 38.17
N THR A 379 -19.25 28.84 39.49
CA THR A 379 -20.13 27.94 40.25
C THR A 379 -21.22 28.68 41.03
N LEU A 380 -21.18 30.01 41.05
CA LEU A 380 -22.17 30.83 41.74
C LEU A 380 -23.37 31.08 40.82
N CYS A 381 -24.56 31.25 41.41
CA CYS A 381 -25.77 31.55 40.66
C CYS A 381 -25.58 32.78 39.75
N LYS A 382 -24.91 33.82 40.27
CA LYS A 382 -24.64 35.08 39.55
C LYS A 382 -23.70 34.95 38.35
N ASP A 383 -22.92 33.87 38.28
CA ASP A 383 -22.00 33.62 37.17
C ASP A 383 -22.78 33.27 35.88
N CYS A 384 -24.02 32.77 36.04
CA CYS A 384 -24.93 32.38 34.97
C CYS A 384 -26.20 33.24 34.90
N HIS A 385 -26.72 33.67 36.05
CA HIS A 385 -27.97 34.42 36.19
C HIS A 385 -27.69 35.86 36.63
N GLU A 386 -28.52 36.80 36.18
CA GLU A 386 -28.41 38.17 36.65
C GLU A 386 -28.88 38.29 38.11
N ASP A 387 -28.04 38.89 38.96
CA ASP A 387 -28.42 39.21 40.34
C ASP A 387 -29.28 40.50 40.39
N ILE A 388 -30.59 40.31 40.32
CA ILE A 388 -31.56 41.41 40.42
C ILE A 388 -31.68 42.00 41.84
N HIS A 389 -31.11 41.35 42.85
CA HIS A 389 -31.16 41.79 44.25
C HIS A 389 -29.94 42.63 44.64
N PHE A 390 -28.92 42.66 43.78
CA PHE A 390 -27.74 43.49 43.96
C PHE A 390 -28.12 44.92 44.33
N SER A 391 -27.52 45.44 45.41
CA SER A 391 -27.79 46.76 46.02
C SER A 391 -29.13 46.95 46.74
N TYR A 392 -30.11 46.05 46.56
CA TYR A 392 -31.41 46.13 47.22
C TYR A 392 -31.46 45.38 48.55
N ILE A 393 -30.74 44.25 48.64
CA ILE A 393 -30.61 43.45 49.86
C ILE A 393 -29.21 43.69 50.44
N SER A 394 -29.10 43.71 51.77
CA SER A 394 -27.80 43.79 52.44
C SER A 394 -27.08 42.43 52.36
N GLU A 395 -25.77 42.44 52.10
CA GLU A 395 -24.91 41.26 52.09
C GLU A 395 -25.03 40.41 53.38
N LYS A 396 -25.43 41.02 54.50
CA LYS A 396 -25.75 40.31 55.75
C LYS A 396 -26.75 39.16 55.57
N TYR A 397 -27.73 39.31 54.67
CA TYR A 397 -28.84 38.35 54.51
C TYR A 397 -28.67 37.40 53.32
N TYR A 398 -27.75 37.68 52.40
CA TYR A 398 -27.43 36.81 51.26
C TYR A 398 -25.93 36.95 50.91
N PRO A 399 -25.03 36.47 51.78
CA PRO A 399 -23.60 36.71 51.66
C PRO A 399 -23.05 36.18 50.34
N GLU A 400 -22.07 36.89 49.77
CA GLU A 400 -21.40 36.54 48.50
C GLU A 400 -22.34 36.45 47.27
N ALA A 401 -23.57 36.96 47.39
CA ALA A 401 -24.67 36.74 46.45
C ALA A 401 -25.08 35.26 46.35
N ASN A 402 -25.06 34.54 47.48
CA ASN A 402 -25.58 33.19 47.56
C ASN A 402 -27.12 33.19 47.51
N CYS A 403 -27.69 32.99 46.33
CA CYS A 403 -29.14 32.97 46.14
C CYS A 403 -29.83 31.85 46.96
N LEU A 404 -29.10 30.79 47.33
CA LEU A 404 -29.64 29.69 48.15
C LEU A 404 -29.94 30.10 49.60
N SER A 405 -29.59 31.33 50.00
CA SER A 405 -30.09 31.90 51.26
C SER A 405 -31.60 32.14 51.26
N CYS A 406 -32.21 32.26 50.08
CA CYS A 406 -33.63 32.55 49.91
C CYS A 406 -34.35 31.65 48.89
N HIS A 407 -33.64 31.17 47.86
CA HIS A 407 -34.21 30.40 46.77
C HIS A 407 -33.82 28.92 46.86
N ASP A 408 -34.70 28.04 46.43
CA ASP A 408 -34.39 26.63 46.18
C ASP A 408 -34.15 26.39 44.69
N GLU A 409 -33.15 25.57 44.36
CA GLU A 409 -32.79 25.25 42.97
C GLU A 409 -33.76 24.30 42.27
N SER A 410 -34.64 23.63 43.01
CA SER A 410 -35.73 22.79 42.49
C SER A 410 -37.03 23.58 42.35
N THR A 411 -37.30 24.50 43.28
CA THR A 411 -38.51 25.34 43.30
C THR A 411 -38.22 26.84 43.40
N TRP A 412 -37.48 27.40 42.43
CA TRP A 412 -36.98 28.79 42.47
C TRP A 412 -38.01 29.89 42.78
N ALA A 413 -39.27 29.68 42.37
CA ALA A 413 -40.36 30.62 42.63
C ALA A 413 -40.82 30.65 44.09
N GLU A 414 -40.53 29.60 44.86
CA GLU A 414 -40.78 29.52 46.29
C GLU A 414 -39.59 30.17 47.02
N VAL A 415 -39.85 31.28 47.69
CA VAL A 415 -38.84 32.04 48.43
C VAL A 415 -38.99 31.72 49.91
N ILE A 416 -37.92 31.24 50.53
CA ILE A 416 -37.87 30.82 51.93
C ILE A 416 -36.84 31.69 52.64
N PHE A 417 -37.29 32.56 53.54
CA PHE A 417 -36.40 33.39 54.35
C PHE A 417 -36.93 33.50 55.78
N ASP A 418 -36.06 33.20 56.75
CA ASP A 418 -36.41 33.29 58.17
C ASP A 418 -36.36 34.74 58.66
N HIS A 419 -37.55 35.32 58.85
CA HIS A 419 -37.70 36.68 59.37
C HIS A 419 -37.27 36.84 60.83
N GLN A 420 -37.04 35.76 61.58
CA GLN A 420 -36.45 35.81 62.92
C GLN A 420 -35.02 36.37 62.92
N LEU A 421 -34.35 36.35 61.76
CA LEU A 421 -33.04 36.97 61.56
C LEU A 421 -33.09 38.50 61.47
N THR A 422 -34.30 39.07 61.44
CA THR A 422 -34.55 40.51 61.36
C THR A 422 -35.28 41.01 62.61
N ASN A 423 -35.40 42.33 62.73
CA ASN A 423 -36.18 42.95 63.80
C ASN A 423 -37.71 42.92 63.54
N PHE A 424 -38.16 42.37 62.40
CA PHE A 424 -39.56 42.26 62.04
C PHE A 424 -39.96 40.77 62.00
N ARG A 425 -40.55 40.28 63.09
CA ARG A 425 -41.08 38.91 63.16
C ARG A 425 -42.43 38.85 62.46
N LEU A 426 -42.63 37.86 61.60
CA LEU A 426 -43.92 37.62 60.98
C LEU A 426 -44.86 36.98 62.01
N GLU A 427 -45.91 37.71 62.38
CA GLU A 427 -46.90 37.27 63.36
C GLU A 427 -48.31 37.45 62.81
N GLY A 428 -49.21 36.54 63.19
CA GLY A 428 -50.61 36.55 62.76
C GLY A 428 -50.76 36.58 61.24
N LYS A 429 -51.49 37.58 60.73
CA LYS A 429 -51.75 37.74 59.28
C LYS A 429 -50.55 38.18 58.46
N HIS A 430 -49.42 38.51 59.07
CA HIS A 430 -48.19 38.83 58.34
C HIS A 430 -47.40 37.60 57.91
N ASP A 431 -47.75 36.39 58.39
CA ASP A 431 -47.06 35.12 58.08
C ASP A 431 -47.56 34.39 56.81
N GLY A 432 -48.42 35.04 56.02
CA GLY A 432 -49.03 34.46 54.81
C GLY A 432 -48.83 35.24 53.50
N PRO A 433 -48.73 36.59 53.51
CA PRO A 433 -48.48 37.36 52.29
C PRO A 433 -47.15 37.01 51.63
N SER A 434 -47.09 37.14 50.30
CA SER A 434 -45.81 37.01 49.57
C SER A 434 -44.84 38.13 49.97
N CYS A 435 -43.53 37.88 49.83
CA CYS A 435 -42.49 38.89 50.09
C CYS A 435 -42.74 40.20 49.34
N ARG A 436 -43.32 40.12 48.13
CA ARG A 436 -43.69 41.27 47.29
C ARG A 436 -44.69 42.22 47.94
N ALA A 437 -45.58 41.71 48.79
CA ALA A 437 -46.56 42.55 49.47
C ALA A 437 -45.91 43.59 50.41
N CYS A 438 -44.72 43.30 50.93
CA CYS A 438 -44.01 44.16 51.86
C CYS A 438 -42.79 44.83 51.24
N HIS A 439 -42.01 44.07 50.44
CA HIS A 439 -40.71 44.50 49.93
C HIS A 439 -40.74 45.09 48.53
N PHE A 440 -41.91 45.26 47.91
CA PHE A 440 -42.02 45.90 46.60
C PHE A 440 -42.99 47.06 46.71
N LYS A 441 -42.56 48.24 46.25
CA LYS A 441 -43.40 49.44 46.19
C LYS A 441 -43.41 49.99 44.78
N GLU A 442 -44.57 50.43 44.35
CA GLU A 442 -44.77 51.15 43.10
C GLU A 442 -44.45 52.64 43.35
N ASP A 443 -43.58 53.22 42.51
CA ASP A 443 -43.31 54.66 42.55
C ASP A 443 -44.42 55.46 41.84
N ASN A 444 -44.40 56.78 41.97
CA ASN A 444 -45.44 57.67 41.42
C ASN A 444 -45.60 57.58 39.88
N ASN A 445 -44.65 56.95 39.18
CA ASN A 445 -44.68 56.75 37.73
C ASN A 445 -45.11 55.32 37.35
N GLY A 446 -45.56 54.52 38.31
CA GLY A 446 -45.99 53.14 38.08
C GLY A 446 -44.86 52.11 38.04
N VAL A 447 -43.62 52.49 38.41
CA VAL A 447 -42.49 51.56 38.38
C VAL A 447 -42.37 50.84 39.72
N VAL A 448 -42.50 49.52 39.69
CA VAL A 448 -42.33 48.67 40.88
C VAL A 448 -40.84 48.49 41.18
N ARG A 449 -40.42 48.86 42.40
CA ARG A 449 -39.04 48.72 42.87
C ARG A 449 -38.98 47.89 44.15
N GLN A 450 -37.85 47.20 44.30
CA GLN A 450 -37.52 46.46 45.51
C GLN A 450 -37.13 47.42 46.63
N GLN A 451 -37.62 47.16 47.84
CA GLN A 451 -37.34 47.91 49.06
C GLN A 451 -37.23 46.95 50.25
N PHE A 452 -36.01 46.49 50.51
CA PHE A 452 -35.69 45.70 51.71
C PHE A 452 -35.06 46.54 52.82
N THR A 453 -34.63 47.77 52.51
CA THR A 453 -34.00 48.69 53.46
C THR A 453 -35.01 49.71 53.99
N GLY A 454 -34.87 50.08 55.27
CA GLY A 454 -35.65 51.14 55.91
C GLY A 454 -37.06 50.76 56.39
N LEU A 455 -37.50 49.52 56.20
CA LEU A 455 -38.73 49.02 56.83
C LEU A 455 -38.47 48.76 58.33
N THR A 456 -39.31 49.33 59.20
CA THR A 456 -39.26 49.10 60.66
C THR A 456 -40.56 48.48 61.15
N GLU A 457 -40.59 47.96 62.39
CA GLU A 457 -41.78 47.36 63.03
C GLU A 457 -42.94 48.36 63.29
N ARG A 458 -42.76 49.63 62.94
CA ARG A 458 -43.81 50.65 63.08
C ARG A 458 -44.94 50.36 62.08
N CYS A 459 -46.15 50.12 62.60
CA CYS A 459 -47.34 49.87 61.79
C CYS A 459 -47.57 50.96 60.73
N THR A 460 -47.26 52.22 61.07
CA THR A 460 -47.43 53.40 60.21
C THR A 460 -46.53 53.42 58.98
N ASN A 461 -45.52 52.54 58.88
CA ASN A 461 -44.71 52.41 57.68
C ASN A 461 -45.47 51.79 56.50
N CYS A 462 -46.52 51.03 56.81
CA CYS A 462 -47.31 50.26 55.84
C CYS A 462 -48.81 50.55 55.95
N HIS A 463 -49.32 50.80 57.15
CA HIS A 463 -50.73 51.05 57.42
C HIS A 463 -50.98 52.53 57.76
N MET A 464 -52.12 53.07 57.33
CA MET A 464 -52.53 54.41 57.72
C MET A 464 -53.14 54.39 59.13
N ASP A 465 -52.86 55.42 59.93
CA ASP A 465 -53.55 55.61 61.21
C ASP A 465 -54.95 56.19 60.97
N ASN A 466 -55.96 55.32 61.10
CA ASN A 466 -57.37 55.71 60.96
C ASN A 466 -57.91 56.49 62.17
N HIS A 467 -57.15 56.57 63.26
CA HIS A 467 -57.55 57.31 64.47
C HIS A 467 -57.18 58.79 64.41
N GLN A 468 -56.57 59.27 63.32
CA GLN A 468 -56.19 60.68 63.13
C GLN A 468 -55.36 61.20 64.31
N GLN A 469 -54.36 60.43 64.75
CA GLN A 469 -53.42 60.79 65.82
C GLN A 469 -54.05 60.97 67.20
N GLN A 470 -55.30 60.53 67.41
CA GLN A 470 -55.93 60.58 68.74
C GLN A 470 -55.13 59.82 69.80
N PHE A 471 -54.40 58.77 69.43
CA PHE A 471 -53.59 57.96 70.34
C PHE A 471 -52.08 58.21 70.19
N ASP A 472 -51.71 59.33 69.56
CA ASP A 472 -50.31 59.73 69.40
C ASP A 472 -49.70 60.17 70.73
N GLU A 473 -48.51 59.63 71.02
CA GLU A 473 -47.66 60.02 72.15
C GLU A 473 -46.28 60.42 71.60
N GLY A 474 -46.09 61.70 71.28
CA GLY A 474 -44.80 62.23 70.83
C GLY A 474 -44.44 61.86 69.38
N GLY A 475 -45.43 61.76 68.48
CA GLY A 475 -45.24 61.39 67.08
C GLY A 475 -45.21 59.87 66.84
N LEU A 476 -45.62 59.07 67.82
CA LEU A 476 -45.75 57.62 67.72
C LEU A 476 -47.10 57.15 68.29
N THR A 477 -47.82 56.36 67.50
CA THR A 477 -49.00 55.61 67.96
C THR A 477 -48.65 54.13 68.04
N ASP A 478 -48.58 53.59 69.26
CA ASP A 478 -48.35 52.16 69.48
C ASP A 478 -49.67 51.38 69.33
N CYS A 479 -49.93 50.90 68.11
CA CYS A 479 -51.16 50.20 67.77
C CYS A 479 -51.34 48.89 68.57
N ARG A 480 -50.24 48.26 69.01
CA ARG A 480 -50.24 46.98 69.75
C ARG A 480 -50.79 47.10 71.17
N LYS A 481 -50.92 48.33 71.70
CA LYS A 481 -51.63 48.55 72.97
C LYS A 481 -53.10 48.12 72.92
N CYS A 482 -53.70 48.08 71.72
CA CYS A 482 -55.11 47.78 71.53
C CYS A 482 -55.34 46.64 70.53
N HIS A 483 -54.61 46.62 69.42
CA HIS A 483 -54.84 45.72 68.29
C HIS A 483 -53.91 44.51 68.27
N ASP A 484 -54.46 43.35 67.89
CA ASP A 484 -53.69 42.12 67.64
C ASP A 484 -53.32 41.94 66.14
N PHE A 485 -52.37 41.05 65.86
CA PHE A 485 -51.94 40.73 64.48
C PHE A 485 -52.87 39.76 63.73
N ASN A 486 -53.90 39.22 64.37
CA ASN A 486 -54.73 38.13 63.83
C ASN A 486 -55.97 38.64 63.10
N ASP A 487 -56.73 39.54 63.73
CA ASP A 487 -57.95 40.12 63.15
C ASP A 487 -58.05 41.65 63.32
N TRP A 488 -57.00 42.30 63.85
CA TRP A 488 -56.91 43.74 64.05
C TRP A 488 -58.04 44.33 64.91
N LYS A 489 -58.75 43.50 65.70
CA LYS A 489 -59.73 43.99 66.66
C LYS A 489 -59.02 44.55 67.89
N ALA A 490 -59.65 45.54 68.52
CA ALA A 490 -59.12 46.18 69.72
C ALA A 490 -59.34 45.32 70.99
N LYS A 491 -58.94 44.04 70.98
CA LYS A 491 -59.19 43.09 72.09
C LYS A 491 -58.33 43.38 73.32
N GLU A 492 -57.16 43.98 73.12
CA GLU A 492 -56.23 44.32 74.21
C GLU A 492 -56.61 45.65 74.89
N PHE A 493 -57.55 46.40 74.32
CA PHE A 493 -58.01 47.66 74.90
C PHE A 493 -58.87 47.40 76.15
N ASP A 494 -58.37 47.87 77.29
CA ASP A 494 -59.07 47.83 78.57
C ASP A 494 -59.64 49.21 78.93
N HIS A 495 -60.96 49.35 78.84
CA HIS A 495 -61.65 50.60 79.15
C HIS A 495 -61.50 51.04 80.61
N ASN A 496 -61.20 50.12 81.53
CA ASN A 496 -60.99 50.43 82.95
C ASN A 496 -59.69 51.21 83.20
N LYS A 497 -58.75 51.20 82.25
CA LYS A 497 -57.50 51.97 82.32
C LYS A 497 -57.65 53.39 81.78
N THR A 498 -58.84 53.75 81.31
CA THR A 498 -59.12 55.09 80.79
C THR A 498 -59.61 56.02 81.90
N ARG A 499 -59.73 57.32 81.59
CA ARG A 499 -60.32 58.31 82.50
C ARG A 499 -61.82 58.10 82.79
N PHE A 500 -62.49 57.19 82.09
CA PHE A 500 -63.89 56.84 82.31
C PHE A 500 -64.03 55.31 82.34
N PRO A 501 -63.81 54.65 83.48
CA PRO A 501 -64.04 53.20 83.60
C PRO A 501 -65.51 52.86 83.32
N LEU A 502 -65.77 51.76 82.61
CA LEU A 502 -67.16 51.33 82.35
C LEU A 502 -67.67 50.53 83.56
N ASP A 503 -68.42 51.21 84.42
CA ASP A 503 -69.08 50.62 85.59
C ASP A 503 -70.61 50.54 85.42
N GLY A 504 -71.25 49.74 86.27
CA GLY A 504 -72.71 49.62 86.31
C GLY A 504 -73.34 49.32 84.94
N LYS A 505 -74.27 50.18 84.51
CA LYS A 505 -74.98 50.03 83.22
C LYS A 505 -74.12 50.41 82.01
N HIS A 506 -73.07 51.22 82.17
CA HIS A 506 -72.19 51.62 81.06
C HIS A 506 -71.39 50.44 80.50
N ALA A 507 -71.11 49.41 81.31
CA ALA A 507 -70.45 48.18 80.86
C ALA A 507 -71.24 47.40 79.79
N GLN A 508 -72.54 47.68 79.62
CA GLN A 508 -73.41 47.03 78.64
C GLN A 508 -73.71 47.93 77.42
N VAL A 509 -73.21 49.16 77.39
CA VAL A 509 -73.43 50.11 76.30
C VAL A 509 -72.49 49.80 75.14
N ALA A 510 -73.00 49.82 73.91
CA ALA A 510 -72.19 49.59 72.74
C ALA A 510 -71.21 50.76 72.53
N CYS A 511 -69.97 50.48 72.10
CA CYS A 511 -68.96 51.52 71.90
C CYS A 511 -69.42 52.64 70.97
N SER A 512 -70.22 52.32 69.93
CA SER A 512 -70.78 53.28 68.98
C SER A 512 -71.79 54.26 69.58
N ASP A 513 -72.34 53.95 70.75
CA ASP A 513 -73.27 54.85 71.43
C ASP A 513 -72.54 56.01 72.09
N CYS A 514 -71.31 55.78 72.56
CA CYS A 514 -70.44 56.81 73.14
C CYS A 514 -69.47 57.41 72.12
N HIS A 515 -68.87 56.59 71.26
CA HIS A 515 -67.86 56.99 70.28
C HIS A 515 -68.50 57.17 68.90
N LYS A 516 -68.88 58.42 68.60
CA LYS A 516 -69.51 58.77 67.33
C LYS A 516 -68.48 59.11 66.25
N ALA A 517 -68.84 58.81 65.00
CA ALA A 517 -68.09 59.30 63.84
C ALA A 517 -68.30 60.81 63.70
N ILE A 518 -67.19 61.54 63.55
CA ILE A 518 -67.17 62.98 63.30
C ILE A 518 -66.40 63.28 62.02
N THR A 519 -66.61 64.47 61.46
CA THR A 519 -65.83 64.97 60.32
C THR A 519 -65.03 66.18 60.75
N GLN A 520 -63.71 66.14 60.56
CA GLN A 520 -62.81 67.27 60.81
C GLN A 520 -61.80 67.36 59.66
N ASN A 521 -61.58 68.57 59.13
CA ASN A 521 -60.67 68.81 57.99
C ASN A 521 -60.88 67.87 56.79
N ASN A 522 -62.15 67.66 56.40
CA ASN A 522 -62.56 66.75 55.32
C ASN A 522 -62.26 65.25 55.54
N THR A 523 -61.87 64.83 56.75
CA THR A 523 -61.66 63.42 57.09
C THR A 523 -62.70 62.96 58.11
N GLN A 524 -63.37 61.84 57.83
CA GLN A 524 -64.31 61.20 58.74
C GLN A 524 -63.60 60.14 59.60
N PHE A 525 -63.75 60.22 60.92
CA PHE A 525 -63.17 59.25 61.86
C PHE A 525 -64.01 59.15 63.14
N VAL A 526 -63.79 58.09 63.93
CA VAL A 526 -64.49 57.88 65.21
C VAL A 526 -63.76 58.65 66.33
N LEU A 527 -64.48 59.49 67.07
CA LEU A 527 -63.94 60.23 68.20
C LEU A 527 -63.88 59.35 69.45
N TYR A 528 -62.69 58.86 69.78
CA TYR A 528 -62.41 58.06 70.97
C TYR A 528 -62.00 58.91 72.17
N LYS A 529 -61.19 59.95 71.97
CA LYS A 529 -60.83 60.91 73.02
C LYS A 529 -61.87 62.03 73.09
N LEU A 530 -62.94 61.81 73.85
CA LEU A 530 -63.96 62.84 74.09
C LEU A 530 -63.33 64.07 74.80
N ASN A 531 -63.90 65.26 74.66
CA ASN A 531 -63.42 66.43 75.45
C ASN A 531 -64.15 66.56 76.79
N ASN A 532 -65.36 66.03 76.89
CA ASN A 532 -66.21 66.08 78.07
C ASN A 532 -66.84 64.70 78.33
N ILE A 533 -66.98 64.32 79.61
CA ILE A 533 -67.52 63.04 80.08
C ILE A 533 -68.61 63.22 81.15
N ARG A 534 -69.15 64.45 81.29
CA ARG A 534 -70.27 64.72 82.21
C ARG A 534 -71.55 64.04 81.72
N CYS A 535 -72.42 63.66 82.65
CA CYS A 535 -73.69 62.99 82.31
C CYS A 535 -74.52 63.81 81.31
N GLU A 536 -74.59 65.13 81.47
CA GLU A 536 -75.29 66.08 80.57
C GLU A 536 -74.76 66.11 79.14
N SER A 537 -73.55 65.58 78.90
CA SER A 537 -72.95 65.53 77.56
C SER A 537 -73.31 64.25 76.80
N CYS A 538 -73.87 63.25 77.48
CA CYS A 538 -74.17 61.92 76.93
C CYS A 538 -75.65 61.51 77.10
N HIS A 539 -76.38 62.12 78.03
CA HIS A 539 -77.80 61.93 78.36
C HIS A 539 -78.49 63.28 78.41
#